data_AF-A0A6J4XHS9-F1
#
_entry.id   AF-A0A6J4XHS9-F1
#
_cell.length_a   1.000
_cell.length_b   1.000
_cell.length_c   1.000
_cell.angle_alpha   90.00
_cell.angle_beta   90.00
_cell.angle_gamma   90.00
#
_symmetry.space_group_name_H-M   'P 1'
#
loop_
_entity.id
_entity.type
_entity.pdbx_description
1 polymer ?
#
loop_
_entity_poly.entity_id
_entity_poly.type
_entity_poly.pdbx_seq_one_letter_code
_entity_poly.pdbx_strand_id
1 'polypeptide(L)'
;MDPEFVKDIRQIRMGHSSWRINLVLKGLPDIRFFAPGETGPWHRSDTSIFPDVEGLEANFLAVAAGRLPKAPRLEITIPSTVDDSLTPPGQHVMSVLAKNYPYQLADGLSWDDIKEDAADEIIFSVNFQNKMPVSDYTIL
;
A
#
# COMPACT_ATOMS: atom_id res chain seq x y z
N MET A 1 38.51 -6.18 10.24
CA MET A 1 37.77 -5.05 9.63
C MET A 1 38.01 -3.82 10.48
N ASP A 2 38.11 -2.65 9.86
CA ASP A 2 38.29 -1.37 10.56
C ASP A 2 37.10 -1.11 11.52
N PRO A 3 37.33 -0.82 12.82
CA PRO A 3 36.27 -0.49 13.77
C PRO A 3 35.35 0.66 13.34
N GLU A 4 35.88 1.66 12.63
CA GLU A 4 35.09 2.80 12.15
C GLU A 4 34.11 2.36 11.05
N PHE A 5 34.61 1.57 10.09
CA PHE A 5 33.77 0.93 9.08
C PHE A 5 32.68 0.02 9.69
N VAL A 6 33.00 -0.77 10.72
CA VAL A 6 32.01 -1.64 11.39
C VAL A 6 30.93 -0.81 12.09
N LYS A 7 31.30 0.34 12.69
CA LYS A 7 30.35 1.26 13.30
C LYS A 7 29.39 1.83 12.25
N ASP A 8 29.90 2.27 11.10
CA ASP A 8 29.08 2.85 10.02
C ASP A 8 28.08 1.82 9.48
N ILE A 9 28.52 0.59 9.22
CA ILE A 9 27.63 -0.49 8.77
C ILE A 9 26.54 -0.79 9.81
N ARG A 10 26.86 -0.80 11.10
CA ARG A 10 25.88 -1.03 12.18
C ARG A 10 24.87 0.11 12.35
N GLN A 11 25.17 1.29 11.83
CA GLN A 11 24.25 2.44 11.84
C GLN A 11 23.26 2.42 10.67
N ILE A 12 23.47 1.59 9.65
CA ILE A 12 22.49 1.39 8.58
C ILE A 12 21.22 0.79 9.20
N ARG A 13 20.10 1.53 9.07
CA ARG A 13 18.79 1.10 9.55
C ARG A 13 17.97 0.56 8.39
N MET A 14 17.80 -0.76 8.33
CA MET A 14 16.84 -1.42 7.45
C MET A 14 15.53 -1.63 8.24
N GLY A 15 14.80 -0.55 8.51
CA GLY A 15 13.72 -0.57 9.53
C GLY A 15 12.29 -0.68 9.00
N HIS A 16 12.07 -0.39 7.71
CA HIS A 16 10.73 -0.35 7.12
C HIS A 16 10.55 -1.45 6.07
N SER A 17 9.42 -2.14 6.16
CA SER A 17 8.89 -3.03 5.14
C SER A 17 7.84 -2.29 4.30
N SER A 18 7.48 -2.91 3.17
CA SER A 18 6.36 -2.49 2.33
C SER A 18 5.43 -3.67 2.15
N TRP A 19 4.14 -3.41 2.14
CA TRP A 19 3.10 -4.38 1.81
C TRP A 19 2.72 -4.26 0.35
N ARG A 20 2.67 -5.37 -0.37
CA ARG A 20 2.13 -5.43 -1.73
C ARG A 20 0.87 -6.27 -1.70
N ILE A 21 -0.24 -5.68 -2.13
CA ILE A 21 -1.53 -6.35 -2.30
C ILE A 21 -1.90 -6.22 -3.77
N ASN A 22 -2.14 -7.35 -4.43
CA ASN A 22 -2.64 -7.36 -5.80
C ASN A 22 -4.11 -7.75 -5.79
N LEU A 23 -4.93 -6.99 -6.49
CA LEU A 23 -6.37 -7.16 -6.57
C LEU A 23 -6.77 -7.39 -8.02
N VAL A 24 -7.60 -8.39 -8.27
CA VAL A 24 -8.37 -8.50 -9.52
C VAL A 24 -9.65 -7.72 -9.36
N LEU A 25 -9.91 -6.78 -10.25
CA LEU A 25 -11.08 -5.92 -10.29
C LEU A 25 -11.99 -6.33 -11.44
N LYS A 26 -13.32 -6.21 -11.26
CA LYS A 26 -14.32 -6.42 -12.32
C LYS A 26 -14.51 -5.20 -13.24
N GLY A 27 -13.83 -4.11 -12.95
CA GLY A 27 -13.93 -2.82 -13.64
C GLY A 27 -12.92 -1.83 -13.05
N LEU A 28 -12.71 -0.70 -13.74
CA LEU A 28 -11.84 0.35 -13.22
C LEU A 28 -12.51 1.08 -12.04
N PRO A 29 -11.74 1.45 -10.99
CA PRO A 29 -12.27 2.12 -9.82
C PRO A 29 -12.48 3.62 -10.04
N ASP A 30 -13.55 4.18 -9.50
CA ASP A 30 -13.78 5.63 -9.52
C ASP A 30 -12.86 6.36 -8.53
N ILE A 31 -11.79 6.98 -9.04
CA ILE A 31 -10.89 7.78 -8.20
C ILE A 31 -11.60 9.07 -7.76
N ARG A 32 -11.72 9.28 -6.43
CA ARG A 32 -12.53 10.33 -5.77
C ARG A 32 -12.34 11.76 -6.32
N PHE A 33 -11.19 12.09 -6.88
CA PHE A 33 -10.86 13.43 -7.40
C PHE A 33 -11.32 13.67 -8.85
N PHE A 34 -11.82 12.65 -9.54
CA PHE A 34 -12.31 12.72 -10.90
C PHE A 34 -13.82 12.44 -10.95
N ALA A 35 -14.45 12.78 -12.08
CA ALA A 35 -15.87 12.51 -12.27
C ALA A 35 -16.10 10.99 -12.27
N PRO A 36 -17.11 10.49 -11.53
CA PRO A 36 -17.40 9.06 -11.48
C PRO A 36 -17.90 8.54 -12.84
N GLY A 37 -17.55 7.31 -13.18
CA GLY A 37 -17.90 6.65 -14.45
C GLY A 37 -17.03 7.07 -15.63
N GLU A 38 -16.07 7.99 -15.45
CA GLU A 38 -15.15 8.40 -16.51
C GLU A 38 -13.87 7.58 -16.48
N THR A 39 -13.50 6.98 -17.62
CA THR A 39 -12.16 6.45 -17.83
C THR A 39 -11.26 7.55 -18.38
N GLY A 40 -10.04 7.64 -17.86
CA GLY A 40 -9.12 8.72 -18.17
C GLY A 40 -7.66 8.37 -17.86
N PRO A 41 -6.72 9.26 -18.18
CA PRO A 41 -5.28 9.01 -18.03
C PRO A 41 -4.88 8.67 -16.60
N TRP A 42 -5.63 9.10 -15.58
CA TRP A 42 -5.38 8.75 -14.18
C TRP A 42 -5.41 7.24 -13.90
N HIS A 43 -6.19 6.46 -14.64
CA HIS A 43 -6.20 4.98 -14.52
C HIS A 43 -4.93 4.32 -15.08
N ARG A 44 -4.20 5.03 -15.94
CA ARG A 44 -2.96 4.57 -16.59
C ARG A 44 -1.71 5.14 -15.92
N SER A 45 -1.88 5.84 -14.80
CA SER A 45 -0.81 6.51 -14.06
C SER A 45 -0.47 5.76 -12.77
N ASP A 46 0.68 6.09 -12.20
CA ASP A 46 0.93 5.82 -10.78
C ASP A 46 0.16 6.84 -9.93
N THR A 47 -0.61 6.33 -8.98
CA THR A 47 -1.34 7.16 -8.02
C THR A 47 -0.72 6.98 -6.64
N SER A 48 -0.10 8.05 -6.15
CA SER A 48 0.48 8.09 -4.81
C SER A 48 -0.40 8.89 -3.85
N ILE A 49 -0.78 8.29 -2.73
CA ILE A 49 -1.59 8.89 -1.67
C ILE A 49 -0.74 9.00 -0.41
N PHE A 50 -0.71 10.22 0.14
CA PHE A 50 0.04 10.53 1.34
C PHE A 50 -0.90 11.07 2.42
N PRO A 51 -0.64 10.78 3.71
CA PRO A 51 -1.19 11.60 4.77
C PRO A 51 -0.58 13.01 4.73
N ASP A 52 -1.11 13.90 5.55
CA ASP A 52 -0.48 15.19 5.82
C ASP A 52 0.87 15.03 6.53
N VAL A 53 1.57 16.15 6.73
CA VAL A 53 2.92 16.16 7.32
C VAL A 53 2.89 15.57 8.74
N GLU A 54 1.88 15.93 9.54
CA GLU A 54 1.70 15.42 10.90
C GLU A 54 1.46 13.90 10.91
N GLY A 55 0.62 13.40 9.99
CA GLY A 55 0.38 11.98 9.82
C GLY A 55 1.61 11.21 9.31
N LEU A 56 2.42 11.82 8.43
CA LEU A 56 3.70 11.24 7.99
C LEU A 56 4.67 11.05 9.16
N GLU A 57 4.81 12.07 10.01
CA GLU A 57 5.66 12.00 11.20
C GLU A 57 5.13 10.97 12.20
N ALA A 58 3.82 10.98 12.48
CA ALA A 58 3.19 10.02 13.38
C ALA A 58 3.39 8.57 12.91
N ASN A 59 3.25 8.32 11.61
CA ASN A 59 3.51 7.00 11.04
C ASN A 59 4.98 6.59 11.18
N PHE A 60 5.92 7.51 10.92
CA PHE A 60 7.35 7.23 11.10
C PHE A 60 7.66 6.81 12.54
N LEU A 61 7.15 7.57 13.52
CA LEU A 61 7.35 7.26 14.94
C LEU A 61 6.70 5.93 15.35
N ALA A 62 5.49 5.64 14.85
CA ALA A 62 4.83 4.37 15.10
C ALA A 62 5.64 3.18 14.57
N VAL A 63 6.10 3.27 13.32
CA VAL A 63 6.88 2.22 12.65
C VAL A 63 8.23 2.02 13.32
N ALA A 64 8.91 3.11 13.70
CA ALA A 64 10.16 3.05 14.46
C ALA A 64 9.98 2.37 15.82
N ALA A 65 8.78 2.44 16.39
CA ALA A 65 8.39 1.74 17.62
C ALA A 65 7.81 0.34 17.38
N GLY A 66 7.87 -0.21 16.16
CA GLY A 66 7.34 -1.54 15.83
C GLY A 66 5.81 -1.61 15.70
N ARG A 67 5.12 -0.49 15.58
CA ARG A 67 3.65 -0.41 15.51
C ARG A 67 3.17 -0.08 14.10
N LEU A 68 1.94 -0.48 13.79
CA LEU A 68 1.33 -0.20 12.49
C LEU A 68 1.05 1.31 12.31
N PRO A 69 1.21 1.85 11.08
CA PRO A 69 0.78 3.20 10.76
C PRO A 69 -0.75 3.30 10.79
N LYS A 70 -1.28 4.48 11.18
CA LYS A 70 -2.75 4.73 11.19
C LYS A 70 -3.27 5.28 9.87
N ALA A 71 -2.41 5.92 9.09
CA ALA A 71 -2.77 6.54 7.82
C ALA A 71 -1.73 6.17 6.77
N PRO A 72 -1.78 4.95 6.20
CA PRO A 72 -0.69 4.43 5.38
C PRO A 72 -0.43 5.31 4.16
N ARG A 73 0.85 5.43 3.78
CA ARG A 73 1.22 5.95 2.46
C ARG A 73 0.96 4.83 1.45
N LEU A 74 0.18 5.13 0.41
CA LEU A 74 -0.22 4.17 -0.62
C LEU A 74 0.34 4.58 -1.97
N GLU A 75 0.73 3.60 -2.77
CA GLU A 75 1.13 3.75 -4.16
C GLU A 75 0.35 2.70 -4.97
N ILE A 76 -0.42 3.16 -5.95
CA ILE A 76 -1.44 2.36 -6.64
C ILE A 76 -1.20 2.44 -8.14
N THR A 77 -1.18 1.28 -8.78
CA THR A 77 -1.08 1.14 -10.24
C THR A 77 -2.10 0.13 -10.76
N ILE A 78 -2.58 0.33 -11.99
CA ILE A 78 -3.46 -0.62 -12.68
C ILE A 78 -2.79 -1.05 -13.99
N PRO A 79 -1.79 -1.93 -13.94
CA PRO A 79 -0.96 -2.29 -15.11
C PRO A 79 -1.77 -2.84 -16.29
N SER A 80 -2.91 -3.49 -16.04
CA SER A 80 -3.81 -4.00 -17.09
C SER A 80 -4.45 -2.91 -17.97
N THR A 81 -4.31 -1.63 -17.61
CA THR A 81 -4.73 -0.52 -18.49
C THR A 81 -3.70 -0.21 -19.57
N VAL A 82 -2.47 -0.70 -19.41
CA VAL A 82 -1.36 -0.54 -20.36
C VAL A 82 -1.11 -1.85 -21.13
N ASP A 83 -1.22 -2.99 -20.46
CA ASP A 83 -1.06 -4.33 -21.02
C ASP A 83 -2.29 -5.19 -20.69
N ASP A 84 -3.18 -5.34 -21.66
CA ASP A 84 -4.45 -6.09 -21.51
C ASP A 84 -4.26 -7.61 -21.49
N SER A 85 -3.04 -8.12 -21.71
CA SER A 85 -2.75 -9.56 -21.61
C SER A 85 -2.67 -10.06 -20.16
N LEU A 86 -2.59 -9.14 -19.20
CA LEU A 86 -2.48 -9.46 -17.76
C LEU A 86 -3.78 -10.00 -17.16
N THR A 87 -4.92 -9.79 -17.82
CA THR A 87 -6.25 -10.18 -17.32
C THR A 87 -7.18 -10.64 -18.44
N PRO A 88 -8.20 -11.46 -18.12
CA PRO A 88 -9.30 -11.69 -19.05
C PRO A 88 -10.04 -10.38 -19.41
N PRO A 89 -10.73 -10.32 -20.57
CA PRO A 89 -11.54 -9.17 -20.94
C PRO A 89 -12.56 -8.80 -19.85
N GLY A 90 -12.66 -7.50 -19.55
CA GLY A 90 -13.54 -6.97 -18.50
C GLY A 90 -13.01 -7.11 -17.07
N GLN A 91 -11.75 -7.52 -16.90
CA GLN A 91 -11.07 -7.51 -15.61
C GLN A 91 -9.83 -6.64 -15.64
N HIS A 92 -9.42 -6.15 -14.48
CA HIS A 92 -8.20 -5.38 -14.30
C HIS A 92 -7.39 -5.88 -13.11
N VAL A 93 -6.07 -5.82 -13.18
CA VAL A 93 -5.21 -6.04 -12.02
C VAL A 93 -4.79 -4.69 -11.48
N MET A 94 -5.01 -4.48 -10.19
CA MET A 94 -4.54 -3.33 -9.44
C MET A 94 -3.51 -3.77 -8.41
N SER A 95 -2.35 -3.13 -8.41
CA SER A 95 -1.30 -3.35 -7.41
C SER A 95 -1.31 -2.17 -6.44
N VAL A 96 -1.44 -2.48 -5.16
CA VAL A 96 -1.36 -1.52 -4.04
C VAL A 96 -0.08 -1.80 -3.28
N LEU A 97 0.74 -0.77 -3.10
CA LEU A 97 1.95 -0.80 -2.31
C LEU A 97 1.78 0.12 -1.11
N ALA A 98 1.62 -0.46 0.08
CA ALA A 98 1.53 0.29 1.33
C ALA A 98 2.91 0.40 1.98
N LYS A 99 3.34 1.63 2.24
CA LYS A 99 4.70 1.97 2.68
C LYS A 99 4.73 2.26 4.16
N ASN A 100 5.93 2.16 4.74
CA ASN A 100 6.21 2.44 6.15
C ASN A 100 5.45 1.48 7.07
N TYR A 101 5.77 0.19 6.97
CA TYR A 101 5.36 -0.80 7.95
C TYR A 101 6.59 -1.30 8.72
N PRO A 102 6.45 -1.72 9.99
CA PRO A 102 7.56 -2.23 10.76
C PRO A 102 8.02 -3.59 10.22
N TYR A 103 9.33 -3.83 10.14
CA TYR A 103 9.83 -5.18 9.84
C TYR A 103 9.58 -6.14 11.01
N GLN A 104 9.83 -5.68 12.23
CA GLN A 104 9.56 -6.39 13.48
C GLN A 104 8.45 -5.66 14.25
N LEU A 105 7.41 -6.40 14.63
CA LEU A 105 6.31 -5.86 15.40
C LEU A 105 6.70 -5.75 16.89
N ALA A 106 6.15 -4.74 17.55
CA ALA A 106 6.27 -4.57 18.99
C ALA A 106 5.38 -5.56 19.76
N ASP A 107 5.52 -5.55 21.08
CA ASP A 107 4.60 -6.21 22.01
C ASP A 107 4.49 -7.75 21.82
N GLY A 108 5.49 -8.36 21.20
CA GLY A 108 5.56 -9.81 20.97
C GLY A 108 4.65 -10.32 19.85
N LEU A 109 4.06 -9.42 19.05
CA LEU A 109 3.20 -9.79 17.92
C LEU A 109 4.01 -10.40 16.78
N SER A 110 3.42 -11.36 16.07
CA SER A 110 3.93 -11.87 14.80
C SER A 110 3.09 -11.37 13.63
N TRP A 111 3.72 -11.20 12.48
CA TRP A 111 2.99 -10.90 11.25
C TRP A 111 2.03 -12.02 10.87
N ASP A 112 2.34 -13.27 11.22
CA ASP A 112 1.44 -14.40 10.98
C ASP A 112 0.10 -14.25 11.72
N ASP A 113 0.07 -13.51 12.83
CA ASP A 113 -1.12 -13.31 13.67
C ASP A 113 -2.01 -12.17 13.15
N ILE A 114 -1.41 -11.12 12.57
CA ILE A 114 -2.10 -9.86 12.27
C ILE A 114 -2.15 -9.51 10.78
N LYS A 115 -1.59 -10.35 9.90
CA LYS A 115 -1.45 -10.05 8.47
C LYS A 115 -2.78 -9.79 7.76
N GLU A 116 -3.82 -10.54 8.10
CA GLU A 116 -5.13 -10.43 7.46
C GLU A 116 -5.80 -9.11 7.89
N ASP A 117 -5.82 -8.81 9.19
CA ASP A 117 -6.33 -7.54 9.71
C ASP A 117 -5.57 -6.34 9.12
N ALA A 118 -4.25 -6.43 8.99
CA ALA A 118 -3.44 -5.39 8.38
C ALA A 118 -3.75 -5.21 6.88
N ALA A 119 -4.00 -6.30 6.15
CA ALA A 119 -4.40 -6.25 4.74
C ALA A 119 -5.79 -5.61 4.58
N ASP A 120 -6.74 -5.98 5.44
CA ASP A 120 -8.09 -5.41 5.46
C ASP A 120 -8.08 -3.89 5.73
N GLU A 121 -7.24 -3.42 6.65
CA GLU A 121 -7.06 -1.99 6.93
C GLU A 121 -6.45 -1.22 5.74
N ILE A 122 -5.49 -1.82 5.03
CA ILE A 122 -4.93 -1.24 3.80
C ILE A 122 -6.01 -1.13 2.72
N ILE A 123 -6.77 -2.21 2.52
CA ILE A 123 -7.85 -2.27 1.54
C ILE A 123 -8.97 -1.28 1.90
N PHE A 124 -9.32 -1.17 3.17
CA PHE A 124 -10.26 -0.17 3.66
C PHE A 124 -9.78 1.25 3.33
N SER A 125 -8.50 1.54 3.55
CA SER A 125 -7.89 2.82 3.20
C SER A 125 -7.97 3.11 1.69
N VAL A 126 -7.75 2.10 0.84
CA VAL A 126 -7.93 2.20 -0.62
C VAL A 126 -9.39 2.49 -0.98
N ASN A 127 -10.34 1.74 -0.40
CA ASN A 127 -11.78 1.89 -0.69
C ASN A 127 -12.32 3.25 -0.25
N PHE A 128 -11.88 3.73 0.91
CA PHE A 128 -12.23 5.06 1.38
C PHE A 128 -11.79 6.12 0.35
N GLN A 129 -10.56 6.03 -0.15
CA GLN A 129 -10.02 7.01 -1.10
C GLN A 129 -10.55 6.86 -2.53
N ASN A 130 -10.92 5.65 -2.96
CA ASN A 130 -11.29 5.35 -4.35
C ASN A 130 -12.74 4.87 -4.55
N LYS A 131 -13.62 5.05 -3.55
CA LYS A 131 -15.03 4.63 -3.58
C LYS A 131 -15.27 3.27 -4.26
N MET A 132 -14.41 2.30 -3.94
CA MET A 132 -14.50 0.95 -4.50
C MET A 132 -15.51 0.13 -3.69
N PRO A 133 -16.56 -0.44 -4.32
CA PRO A 133 -17.45 -1.36 -3.63
C PRO A 133 -16.71 -2.66 -3.27
N VAL A 134 -16.95 -3.17 -2.06
CA VAL A 134 -16.33 -4.42 -1.55
C VAL A 134 -16.68 -5.66 -2.41
N SER A 135 -17.71 -5.60 -3.26
CA SER A 135 -18.14 -6.67 -4.17
C SER A 135 -17.32 -6.81 -5.46
N ASP A 136 -16.39 -5.88 -5.72
CA ASP A 136 -15.86 -5.66 -7.07
C ASP A 136 -14.42 -6.13 -7.25
N TYR A 137 -13.82 -6.74 -6.22
CA TYR A 137 -12.46 -7.26 -6.29
C TYR A 137 -12.23 -8.60 -5.57
N THR A 138 -11.12 -9.25 -5.92
CA THR A 138 -10.59 -10.45 -5.26
C THR A 138 -9.10 -10.26 -5.01
N ILE A 139 -8.64 -10.59 -3.81
CA ILE A 139 -7.22 -10.57 -3.45
C ILE A 139 -6.53 -11.78 -4.09
N LEU A 140 -5.40 -11.54 -4.77
CA LEU A 140 -4.55 -12.56 -5.36
C LEU A 140 -3.56 -13.16 -4.36
#